data_AF-A0A0J9VBB9-F1
#
_entry.id   AF-A0A0J9VBB9-F1
#
_cell.length_a   1.000
_cell.length_b   1.000
_cell.length_c   1.000
_cell.angle_alpha   90.00
_cell.angle_beta   90.00
_cell.angle_gamma   90.00
#
_symmetry.space_group_name_H-M   'P 1'
#
loop_
_entity.id
_entity.type
_entity.pdbx_description
1 polymer ?
#
loop_
_entity_poly.entity_id
_entity_poly.type
_entity_poly.pdbx_seq_one_letter_code
_entity_poly.pdbx_strand_id
1 'polypeptide(L)'
;MERSSSLLLNYFIIFMLIFYLSYSFLKKFWNTYDEFDKPVEDFGDKIKYGAICDPFIKSYGNSIEEYRNFCMKLVRNLGFYEPKTEFFNPTFERCHILYSWLYNKSSNPKIPDNIISESFADYIYHMERTVKDHKCSYALYNNTYVEQIKLNKLNIFHDNMEIIKGILQGQDGSQKNSCLKFVCECAKLYKDIYGLYCVNKDQTNVKHKITCLKLDQIKDSYKMYFTNQGSLNSIIPSLDNINDDYLVKCTEYMENKELTSERGANLDTPSRMRMSATDEDSRGHLKENLPTSLGNEGNSMKKTITTTLGTVAGASTILTLLYKVNRKFHFNL
;
A
#
# COMPACT_ATOMS: atom_id res chain seq x y z
N MET A 1 -31.68 -5.81 5.12
CA MET A 1 -30.43 -5.08 4.87
C MET A 1 -29.47 -5.15 6.06
N GLU A 2 -29.94 -4.91 7.30
CA GLU A 2 -29.10 -4.94 8.53
C GLU A 2 -28.40 -6.30 8.81
N ARG A 3 -29.10 -7.43 8.60
CA ARG A 3 -28.52 -8.76 8.86
C ARG A 3 -27.35 -9.12 7.93
N SER A 4 -27.38 -8.65 6.68
CA SER A 4 -26.28 -8.81 5.71
C SER A 4 -25.10 -7.90 6.04
N SER A 5 -25.36 -6.67 6.49
CA SER A 5 -24.31 -5.74 6.96
C SER A 5 -23.59 -6.26 8.21
N SER A 6 -24.30 -6.91 9.13
CA SER A 6 -23.71 -7.51 10.35
C SER A 6 -22.84 -8.73 10.03
N LEU A 7 -23.25 -9.58 9.09
CA LEU A 7 -22.45 -10.74 8.65
C LEU A 7 -21.16 -10.30 7.94
N LEU A 8 -21.23 -9.28 7.08
CA LEU A 8 -20.06 -8.71 6.41
C LEU A 8 -19.08 -8.09 7.41
N LEU A 9 -19.59 -7.37 8.41
CA LEU A 9 -18.76 -6.80 9.48
C LEU A 9 -18.07 -7.89 10.31
N ASN A 10 -18.78 -8.95 10.68
CA ASN A 10 -18.21 -10.06 11.43
C ASN A 10 -17.17 -10.83 10.62
N TYR A 11 -17.45 -11.14 9.35
CA TYR A 11 -16.49 -11.76 8.44
C TYR A 11 -15.21 -10.92 8.33
N PHE A 12 -15.37 -9.61 8.17
CA PHE A 12 -14.25 -8.69 8.10
C PHE A 12 -13.44 -8.62 9.39
N ILE A 13 -14.08 -8.57 10.55
CA ILE A 13 -13.39 -8.61 11.86
C ILE A 13 -12.60 -9.91 12.01
N ILE A 14 -13.19 -11.05 11.63
CA ILE A 14 -12.53 -12.36 11.68
C ILE A 14 -11.33 -12.39 10.73
N PHE A 15 -11.50 -11.94 9.48
CA PHE A 15 -10.42 -11.84 8.51
C PHE A 15 -9.25 -11.00 9.04
N MET A 16 -9.57 -9.87 9.68
CA MET A 16 -8.61 -8.97 10.29
C MET A 16 -7.85 -9.59 11.45
N LEU A 17 -8.56 -10.33 12.32
CA LEU A 17 -7.93 -11.07 13.41
C LEU A 17 -7.01 -12.16 12.87
N ILE A 18 -7.46 -12.93 11.88
CA ILE A 18 -6.65 -13.96 11.22
C ILE A 18 -5.40 -13.33 10.63
N PHE A 19 -5.53 -12.24 9.88
CA PHE A 19 -4.40 -11.55 9.27
C PHE A 19 -3.41 -11.05 10.31
N TYR A 20 -3.88 -10.39 11.37
CA TYR A 20 -3.02 -9.88 12.44
C TYR A 20 -2.27 -11.00 13.16
N LEU A 21 -2.91 -12.16 13.35
CA LEU A 21 -2.28 -13.36 13.92
C LEU A 21 -1.27 -13.97 12.95
N SER A 22 -1.61 -14.07 11.66
CA SER A 22 -0.75 -14.61 10.61
C SER A 22 0.52 -13.77 10.41
N TYR A 23 0.45 -12.45 10.61
CA TYR A 23 1.56 -11.51 10.44
C TYR A 23 2.01 -10.88 11.77
N SER A 24 1.87 -11.61 12.88
CA SER A 24 2.21 -11.07 14.20
C SER A 24 3.71 -10.79 14.38
N PHE A 25 4.57 -11.32 13.50
CA PHE A 25 5.98 -10.91 13.39
C PHE A 25 6.16 -9.43 13.03
N LEU A 26 5.15 -8.79 12.41
CA LEU A 26 5.09 -7.35 12.17
C LEU A 26 4.37 -6.58 13.29
N LYS A 27 4.17 -7.18 14.47
CA LYS A 27 3.48 -6.54 15.60
C LYS A 27 4.03 -5.16 15.94
N LYS A 28 5.35 -4.97 15.87
CA LYS A 28 5.97 -3.66 16.12
C LYS A 28 5.53 -2.63 15.07
N PHE A 29 5.56 -2.98 13.79
CA PHE A 29 5.03 -2.16 12.70
C PHE A 29 3.57 -1.77 12.97
N TRP A 30 2.70 -2.73 13.29
CA TRP A 30 1.28 -2.46 13.50
C TRP A 30 1.00 -1.57 14.70
N ASN A 31 1.64 -1.87 15.83
CA ASN A 31 1.49 -1.11 17.07
C ASN A 31 1.92 0.35 16.86
N THR A 32 3.07 0.59 16.24
CA THR A 32 3.56 1.95 15.94
C THR A 32 2.65 2.66 14.94
N TYR A 33 2.16 1.96 13.91
CA TYR A 33 1.21 2.55 12.97
C TYR A 33 -0.10 2.96 13.66
N ASP A 34 -0.65 2.11 14.54
CA ASP A 34 -1.89 2.43 15.26
C ASP A 34 -1.71 3.57 16.25
N GLU A 35 -0.54 3.62 16.90
CA GLU A 35 -0.15 4.75 17.74
C GLU A 35 -0.11 6.07 16.96
N PHE A 36 0.49 6.07 15.76
CA PHE A 36 0.50 7.24 14.89
C PHE A 36 -0.88 7.77 14.55
N ASP A 37 -1.89 6.90 14.53
CA ASP A 37 -3.24 7.28 14.19
C ASP A 37 -4.09 7.74 15.39
N LYS A 38 -3.62 7.52 16.62
CA LYS A 38 -4.30 8.00 17.83
C LYS A 38 -4.53 9.50 17.76
N PRO A 39 -5.70 10.01 18.18
CA PRO A 39 -5.95 11.44 18.29
C PRO A 39 -4.95 12.12 19.24
N VAL A 40 -4.71 13.41 19.03
CA VAL A 40 -4.06 14.27 20.01
C VAL A 40 -5.17 14.74 20.95
N GLU A 41 -5.29 14.12 22.13
CA GLU A 41 -6.39 14.37 23.06
C GLU A 41 -6.04 15.39 24.15
N ASP A 42 -4.80 15.32 24.65
CA ASP A 42 -4.31 16.20 25.71
C ASP A 42 -4.42 17.67 25.31
N PHE A 43 -4.93 18.49 26.23
CA PHE A 43 -5.21 19.89 25.95
C PHE A 43 -3.91 20.69 25.74
N GLY A 44 -2.86 20.40 26.51
CA GLY A 44 -1.55 21.02 26.34
C GLY A 44 -0.94 20.67 24.99
N ASP A 45 -1.01 19.40 24.60
CA ASP A 45 -0.53 18.93 23.30
C ASP A 45 -1.31 19.54 22.14
N LYS A 46 -2.63 19.68 22.25
CA LYS A 46 -3.46 20.36 21.24
C LYS A 46 -3.05 21.81 21.04
N ILE A 47 -2.78 22.54 22.11
CA ILE A 47 -2.31 23.93 22.02
C ILE A 47 -0.94 23.97 21.35
N LYS A 48 -0.02 23.14 21.81
CA LYS A 48 1.37 23.11 21.36
C LYS A 48 1.50 22.72 19.89
N TYR A 49 0.94 21.58 19.50
CA TYR A 49 0.95 21.12 18.11
C TYR A 49 0.10 22.01 17.21
N GLY A 50 -1.00 22.54 17.75
CA GLY A 50 -1.81 23.53 17.08
C GLY A 50 -1.03 24.78 16.67
N ALA A 51 -0.25 25.36 17.59
CA ALA A 51 0.54 26.56 17.32
C ALA A 51 1.56 26.37 16.19
N ILE A 52 2.09 25.16 16.02
CA ILE A 52 3.01 24.79 14.94
C ILE A 52 2.24 24.60 13.62
N CYS A 53 1.08 23.94 13.67
CA CYS A 53 0.29 23.60 12.50
C CYS A 53 -0.48 24.77 11.89
N ASP A 54 -0.90 25.75 12.69
CA ASP A 54 -1.76 26.86 12.27
C ASP A 54 -1.17 27.69 11.14
N PRO A 55 0.12 28.05 11.17
CA PRO A 55 0.80 28.66 10.03
C PRO A 55 0.71 27.83 8.75
N PHE A 56 0.82 26.50 8.83
CA PHE A 56 0.88 25.60 7.66
C PHE A 56 -0.48 25.44 6.97
N ILE A 57 -1.57 25.62 7.70
CA ILE A 57 -2.93 25.34 7.22
C ILE A 57 -3.77 26.59 6.93
N LYS A 58 -3.28 27.78 7.30
CA LYS A 58 -4.02 29.05 7.23
C LYS A 58 -4.62 29.35 5.84
N SER A 59 -3.98 28.88 4.77
CA SER A 59 -4.40 29.10 3.39
C SER A 59 -5.55 28.20 2.90
N TYR A 60 -5.98 27.20 3.68
CA TYR A 60 -6.92 26.16 3.20
C TYR A 60 -8.40 26.32 3.59
N GLY A 61 -8.78 27.44 4.24
CA GLY A 61 -10.19 27.77 4.48
C GLY A 61 -10.97 26.70 5.26
N ASN A 62 -12.13 26.26 4.76
CA ASN A 62 -13.08 25.39 5.47
C ASN A 62 -12.57 23.96 5.78
N SER A 63 -11.46 23.51 5.18
CA SER A 63 -10.82 22.22 5.49
C SER A 63 -9.81 22.29 6.65
N ILE A 64 -9.82 23.39 7.42
CA ILE A 64 -8.82 23.65 8.45
C ILE A 64 -8.79 22.58 9.54
N GLU A 65 -9.92 22.02 9.97
CA GLU A 65 -9.95 21.10 11.12
C GLU A 65 -9.32 19.74 10.79
N GLU A 66 -9.65 19.16 9.63
CA GLU A 66 -9.06 17.88 9.20
C GLU A 66 -7.54 18.02 8.99
N TYR A 67 -7.12 19.09 8.30
CA TYR A 67 -5.72 19.38 8.06
C TYR A 67 -4.96 19.69 9.34
N ARG A 68 -5.58 20.41 10.29
CA ARG A 68 -5.03 20.63 11.63
C ARG A 68 -4.84 19.29 12.34
N ASN A 69 -5.87 18.44 12.35
CA ASN A 69 -5.82 17.14 13.02
C ASN A 69 -4.75 16.22 12.43
N PHE A 70 -4.62 16.20 11.11
CA PHE A 70 -3.54 15.47 10.43
C PHE A 70 -2.16 16.04 10.80
N CYS A 71 -1.99 17.35 10.68
CA CYS A 71 -0.74 18.03 10.99
C CYS A 71 -0.30 17.78 12.44
N MET A 72 -1.21 17.91 13.42
CA MET A 72 -0.89 17.69 14.83
C MET A 72 -0.42 16.25 15.08
N LYS A 73 -1.06 15.26 14.43
CA LYS A 73 -0.58 13.87 14.49
C LYS A 73 0.80 13.74 13.89
N LEU A 74 1.05 14.33 12.72
CA LEU A 74 2.36 14.26 12.06
C LEU A 74 3.47 14.89 12.91
N VAL A 75 3.26 16.10 13.44
CA VAL A 75 4.21 16.80 14.33
C VAL A 75 4.52 15.96 15.57
N ARG A 76 3.49 15.38 16.22
CA ARG A 76 3.68 14.46 17.34
C ARG A 76 4.48 13.21 16.93
N ASN A 77 4.18 12.64 15.77
CA ASN A 77 4.81 11.39 15.30
C ASN A 77 6.27 11.58 14.87
N LEU A 78 6.65 12.79 14.43
CA LEU A 78 8.03 13.21 14.21
C LEU A 78 8.78 13.41 15.53
N GLY A 79 8.05 13.75 16.60
CA GLY A 79 8.44 13.46 17.98
C GLY A 79 9.48 14.38 18.62
N PHE A 80 9.99 15.40 17.90
CA PHE A 80 10.91 16.39 18.47
C PHE A 80 10.39 17.01 19.78
N TYR A 81 9.09 17.28 19.81
CA TYR A 81 8.44 17.97 20.91
C TYR A 81 8.13 17.10 22.12
N GLU A 82 8.44 15.81 22.11
CA GLU A 82 8.14 14.90 23.22
C GLU A 82 9.44 14.46 23.93
N PRO A 83 10.22 15.40 24.51
CA PRO A 83 11.50 15.08 25.10
C PRO A 83 11.29 14.06 26.23
N LYS A 84 12.19 13.07 26.31
CA LYS A 84 12.17 11.95 27.27
C LYS A 84 11.12 10.87 26.99
N THR A 85 10.41 10.94 25.87
CA THR A 85 9.59 9.82 25.39
C THR A 85 10.32 9.04 24.30
N GLU A 86 9.81 7.86 23.95
CA GLU A 86 10.30 7.09 22.80
C GLU A 86 10.03 7.77 21.44
N PHE A 87 9.26 8.86 21.42
CA PHE A 87 8.99 9.63 20.21
C PHE A 87 10.13 10.57 19.86
N PHE A 88 10.90 11.02 20.85
CA PHE A 88 12.02 11.93 20.61
C PHE A 88 13.12 11.25 19.78
N ASN A 89 13.54 11.93 18.70
CA ASN A 89 14.56 11.43 17.77
C ASN A 89 14.28 9.99 17.28
N PRO A 90 13.19 9.81 16.49
CA PRO A 90 12.74 8.48 16.04
C PRO A 90 13.86 7.65 15.39
N THR A 91 13.76 6.32 15.48
CA THR A 91 14.66 5.39 14.78
C THR A 91 14.37 5.37 13.26
N PHE A 92 15.30 4.90 12.44
CA PHE A 92 15.05 4.71 10.99
C PHE A 92 13.83 3.82 10.74
N GLU A 93 13.70 2.73 11.51
CA GLU A 93 12.53 1.85 11.47
C GLU A 93 11.22 2.60 11.75
N ARG A 94 11.19 3.45 12.79
CA ARG A 94 10.02 4.29 13.09
C ARG A 94 9.72 5.26 11.95
N CYS A 95 10.74 5.79 11.28
CA CYS A 95 10.56 6.61 10.08
C CYS A 95 9.97 5.79 8.91
N HIS A 96 10.42 4.56 8.66
CA HIS A 96 9.85 3.71 7.60
C HIS A 96 8.37 3.38 7.86
N ILE A 97 7.99 3.16 9.12
CA ILE A 97 6.59 3.01 9.53
C ILE A 97 5.83 4.33 9.31
N LEU A 98 6.43 5.47 9.64
CA LEU A 98 5.84 6.80 9.45
C LEU A 98 5.60 7.09 7.96
N TYR A 99 6.51 6.72 7.07
CA TYR A 99 6.35 6.90 5.64
C TYR A 99 5.20 6.05 5.08
N SER A 100 5.03 4.83 5.59
CA SER A 100 3.87 4.00 5.28
C SER A 100 2.58 4.62 5.80
N TRP A 101 2.59 5.18 7.01
CA TRP A 101 1.45 5.91 7.56
C TRP A 101 1.12 7.16 6.74
N LEU A 102 2.11 7.94 6.33
CA LEU A 102 1.96 9.13 5.51
C LEU A 102 1.33 8.78 4.16
N TYR A 103 1.89 7.82 3.43
CA TYR A 103 1.29 7.30 2.20
C TYR A 103 -0.13 6.75 2.44
N ASN A 104 -0.31 6.06 3.57
CA ASN A 104 -1.53 5.66 4.29
C ASN A 104 -2.60 6.74 4.52
N LYS A 105 -2.23 8.01 4.58
CA LYS A 105 -3.15 9.08 5.01
C LYS A 105 -3.24 10.20 4.00
N SER A 106 -2.15 10.52 3.31
CA SER A 106 -2.08 11.62 2.36
C SER A 106 -2.84 11.36 1.06
N SER A 107 -3.10 10.10 0.68
CA SER A 107 -3.77 9.80 -0.59
C SER A 107 -5.30 9.90 -0.57
N ASN A 108 -5.97 9.93 0.60
CA ASN A 108 -7.43 10.11 0.67
C ASN A 108 -7.92 10.44 2.11
N PRO A 109 -8.53 11.63 2.33
CA PRO A 109 -8.56 12.74 1.38
C PRO A 109 -7.14 13.21 1.06
N LYS A 110 -6.98 13.87 -0.10
CA LYS A 110 -5.66 14.31 -0.55
C LYS A 110 -5.16 15.40 0.41
N ILE A 111 -4.26 15.03 1.32
CA ILE A 111 -3.63 15.99 2.21
C ILE A 111 -2.70 16.89 1.37
N PRO A 112 -2.81 18.22 1.49
CA PRO A 112 -1.86 19.13 0.87
C PRO A 112 -0.42 18.80 1.25
N ASP A 113 0.42 18.64 0.23
CA ASP A 113 1.82 18.22 0.41
C ASP A 113 2.63 19.22 1.25
N ASN A 114 2.28 20.51 1.17
CA ASN A 114 2.89 21.55 1.98
C ASN A 114 2.76 21.29 3.49
N ILE A 115 1.63 20.72 3.96
CA ILE A 115 1.44 20.40 5.37
C ILE A 115 2.48 19.38 5.80
N ILE A 116 2.75 18.39 4.94
CA ILE A 116 3.73 17.35 5.18
C ILE A 116 5.13 17.96 5.15
N SER A 117 5.48 18.69 4.08
CA SER A 117 6.82 19.26 3.90
C SER A 117 7.18 20.26 4.99
N GLU A 118 6.27 21.16 5.38
CA GLU A 118 6.49 22.13 6.47
C GLU A 118 6.62 21.45 7.83
N SER A 119 5.85 20.38 8.10
CA SER A 119 6.00 19.60 9.35
C SER A 119 7.40 18.96 9.45
N PHE A 120 7.94 18.45 8.34
CA PHE A 120 9.31 17.94 8.31
C PHE A 120 10.36 19.06 8.43
N ALA A 121 10.12 20.21 7.81
CA ALA A 121 11.03 21.35 7.90
C ALA A 121 11.17 21.85 9.33
N ASP A 122 10.05 21.98 10.05
CA ASP A 122 10.02 22.32 11.48
C ASP A 122 10.77 21.29 12.32
N TYR A 123 10.48 19.99 12.13
CA TYR A 123 11.19 18.91 12.79
C TYR A 123 12.71 18.95 12.56
N ILE A 124 13.15 19.10 11.32
CA ILE A 124 14.59 19.13 10.96
C ILE A 124 15.25 20.37 11.58
N TYR A 125 14.66 21.55 11.41
CA TYR A 125 15.17 22.80 11.97
C TYR A 125 15.45 22.68 13.47
N HIS A 126 14.52 22.05 14.19
CA HIS A 126 14.64 21.86 15.63
C HIS A 126 15.64 20.76 16.01
N MET A 127 15.61 19.62 15.32
CA MET A 127 16.55 18.51 15.57
C MET A 127 18.01 18.92 15.33
N GLU A 128 18.30 19.65 14.25
CA GLU A 128 19.65 20.12 13.93
C GLU A 128 20.22 21.04 15.00
N ARG A 129 19.36 21.82 15.68
CA ARG A 129 19.77 22.74 16.76
C ARG A 129 19.92 22.05 18.11
N THR A 130 19.22 20.95 18.34
CA THR A 130 19.21 20.24 19.64
C THR A 130 20.15 19.04 19.67
N VAL A 131 20.03 18.14 18.68
CA VAL A 131 20.77 16.86 18.63
C VAL A 131 21.81 16.84 17.51
N LYS A 132 21.73 17.77 16.54
CA LYS A 132 22.59 17.84 15.34
C LYS A 132 22.50 16.60 14.44
N ASP A 133 21.42 15.84 14.55
CA ASP A 133 21.14 14.68 13.72
C ASP A 133 19.62 14.46 13.65
N HIS A 134 19.12 13.92 12.54
CA HIS A 134 17.73 13.55 12.35
C HIS A 134 17.63 12.34 11.42
N LYS A 135 16.78 11.36 11.77
CA LYS A 135 16.65 10.12 10.98
C LYS A 135 15.51 10.16 9.97
N CYS A 136 14.45 10.88 10.30
CA CYS A 136 13.33 11.07 9.37
C CYS A 136 13.60 12.29 8.49
N SER A 137 13.19 12.25 7.22
CA SER A 137 13.20 13.43 6.35
C SER A 137 12.14 13.34 5.26
N TYR A 138 11.66 14.50 4.82
CA TYR A 138 10.70 14.58 3.72
C TYR A 138 11.28 14.01 2.40
N ALA A 139 12.57 14.21 2.15
CA ALA A 139 13.25 13.63 1.00
C ALA A 139 13.18 12.10 1.03
N LEU A 140 13.51 11.48 2.17
CA LEU A 140 13.42 10.03 2.36
C LEU A 140 11.98 9.50 2.29
N TYR A 141 10.99 10.35 2.54
CA TYR A 141 9.57 10.01 2.37
C TYR A 141 9.14 10.02 0.90
N ASN A 142 9.50 11.04 0.10
CA ASN A 142 8.83 11.29 -1.19
C ASN A 142 9.75 11.40 -2.41
N ASN A 143 11.05 11.68 -2.24
CA ASN A 143 11.87 12.17 -3.36
C ASN A 143 13.22 11.47 -3.54
N THR A 144 13.71 10.72 -2.56
CA THR A 144 15.06 10.15 -2.60
C THR A 144 15.20 9.02 -3.60
N TYR A 145 14.18 8.16 -3.71
CA TYR A 145 14.28 6.91 -4.47
C TYR A 145 13.32 6.86 -5.67
N VAL A 146 13.67 6.05 -6.67
CA VAL A 146 12.66 5.59 -7.63
C VAL A 146 11.76 4.55 -6.97
N GLU A 147 10.48 4.51 -7.34
CA GLU A 147 9.50 3.60 -6.74
C GLU A 147 9.45 3.70 -5.19
N GLN A 148 9.50 4.93 -4.68
CA GLN A 148 9.63 5.30 -3.27
C GLN A 148 8.79 4.45 -2.28
N ILE A 149 7.52 4.20 -2.58
CA ILE A 149 6.61 3.40 -1.75
C ILE A 149 7.05 1.93 -1.70
N LYS A 150 7.39 1.37 -2.86
CA LYS A 150 7.88 -0.02 -2.96
C LYS A 150 9.21 -0.18 -2.24
N LEU A 151 10.10 0.81 -2.35
CA LEU A 151 11.37 0.77 -1.61
C LEU A 151 11.14 0.88 -0.09
N ASN A 152 10.17 1.69 0.36
CA ASN A 152 9.84 1.75 1.78
C ASN A 152 9.32 0.40 2.32
N LYS A 153 8.57 -0.36 1.52
CA LYS A 153 8.19 -1.74 1.85
C LYS A 153 9.42 -2.65 2.01
N LEU A 154 10.41 -2.53 1.14
CA LEU A 154 11.68 -3.25 1.28
C LEU A 154 12.50 -2.80 2.51
N ASN A 155 12.40 -1.53 2.92
CA ASN A 155 13.01 -1.06 4.16
C ASN A 155 12.34 -1.69 5.40
N ILE A 156 11.01 -1.81 5.41
CA ILE A 156 10.29 -2.51 6.48
C ILE A 156 10.71 -3.98 6.54
N PHE A 157 10.84 -4.62 5.37
CA PHE A 157 11.37 -5.98 5.31
C PHE A 157 12.79 -6.06 5.90
N HIS A 158 13.67 -5.13 5.52
CA HIS A 158 15.03 -5.01 6.07
C HIS A 158 15.04 -4.88 7.60
N ASP A 159 14.21 -3.99 8.15
CA ASP A 159 14.10 -3.77 9.60
C ASP A 159 13.61 -5.01 10.36
N ASN A 160 12.91 -5.93 9.69
CA ASN A 160 12.31 -7.12 10.30
C ASN A 160 13.05 -8.42 9.96
N MET A 161 14.18 -8.39 9.24
CA MET A 161 14.90 -9.59 8.80
C MET A 161 15.33 -10.49 9.96
N GLU A 162 15.77 -9.91 11.09
CA GLU A 162 16.19 -10.68 12.26
C GLU A 162 15.03 -11.45 12.90
N ILE A 163 13.86 -10.80 13.05
CA ILE A 163 12.64 -11.42 13.58
C ILE A 163 12.20 -12.56 12.66
N ILE A 164 12.18 -12.29 11.34
CA ILE A 164 11.82 -13.28 10.33
C ILE A 164 12.77 -14.48 10.38
N LYS A 165 14.09 -14.24 10.47
CA LYS A 165 15.08 -15.32 10.64
C LYS A 165 14.76 -16.18 11.86
N GLY A 166 14.50 -15.56 13.01
CA GLY A 166 14.17 -16.28 14.24
C GLY A 166 12.95 -17.19 14.10
N ILE A 167 11.90 -16.73 13.42
CA ILE A 167 10.68 -17.52 13.20
C ILE A 167 10.93 -18.68 12.25
N LEU A 168 11.64 -18.43 11.15
CA LEU A 168 11.92 -19.47 10.15
C LEU A 168 12.82 -20.58 10.71
N GLN A 169 13.76 -20.24 11.62
CA GLN A 169 14.60 -21.20 12.33
C GLN A 169 13.91 -21.86 13.54
N GLY A 170 12.85 -21.24 14.07
CA GLY A 170 12.15 -21.70 15.25
C GLY A 170 11.42 -23.03 15.07
N GLN A 171 11.04 -23.66 16.17
CA GLN A 171 10.23 -24.88 16.16
C GLN A 171 8.73 -24.58 15.96
N ASP A 172 8.28 -23.40 16.38
CA ASP A 172 6.90 -22.96 16.16
C ASP A 172 6.65 -22.68 14.67
N GLY A 173 5.80 -23.50 14.06
CA GLY A 173 5.41 -23.39 12.66
C GLY A 173 4.31 -22.37 12.39
N SER A 174 3.67 -21.81 13.43
CA SER A 174 2.42 -21.04 13.31
C SER A 174 2.52 -19.84 12.35
N GLN A 175 3.69 -19.23 12.24
CA GLN A 175 3.94 -18.06 11.39
C GLN A 175 4.89 -18.31 10.21
N LYS A 176 5.41 -19.54 10.06
CA LYS A 176 6.43 -19.83 9.04
C LYS A 176 5.93 -19.56 7.62
N ASN A 177 4.72 -20.02 7.31
CA ASN A 177 4.14 -19.82 5.97
C ASN A 177 3.93 -18.33 5.65
N SER A 178 3.40 -17.55 6.60
CA SER A 178 3.22 -16.11 6.41
C SER A 178 4.56 -15.37 6.27
N CYS A 179 5.59 -15.78 7.04
CA CYS A 179 6.93 -15.24 6.92
C CYS A 179 7.54 -15.55 5.55
N LEU A 180 7.44 -16.80 5.08
CA LEU A 180 7.92 -17.20 3.75
C LEU A 180 7.19 -16.44 2.65
N LYS A 181 5.86 -16.30 2.75
CA LYS A 181 5.08 -15.48 1.82
C LYS A 181 5.59 -14.04 1.77
N PHE A 182 5.79 -13.40 2.92
CA PHE A 182 6.29 -12.02 2.98
C PHE A 182 7.70 -11.89 2.40
N VAL A 183 8.60 -12.84 2.70
CA VAL A 183 9.96 -12.90 2.14
C VAL A 183 9.89 -13.02 0.61
N CYS A 184 9.02 -13.88 0.09
CA CYS A 184 8.82 -14.08 -1.34
C CYS A 184 8.27 -12.83 -2.04
N GLU A 185 7.28 -12.17 -1.45
CA GLU A 185 6.75 -10.90 -1.96
C GLU A 185 7.83 -9.82 -2.01
N CYS A 186 8.67 -9.72 -0.98
CA CYS A 186 9.79 -8.78 -0.94
C CYS A 186 10.92 -9.15 -1.90
N ALA A 187 11.24 -10.43 -2.08
CA ALA A 187 12.25 -10.88 -3.03
C ALA A 187 11.82 -10.59 -4.49
N LYS A 188 10.54 -10.79 -4.82
CA LYS A 188 9.98 -10.40 -6.11
C LYS A 188 10.05 -8.90 -6.31
N LEU A 189 9.61 -8.12 -5.32
CA LEU A 189 9.64 -6.66 -5.38
C LEU A 189 11.06 -6.11 -5.56
N TYR A 190 12.02 -6.67 -4.83
CA TYR A 190 13.45 -6.35 -4.98
C TYR A 190 13.90 -6.57 -6.42
N LYS A 191 13.61 -7.74 -6.99
CA LYS A 191 13.99 -8.10 -8.36
C LYS A 191 13.41 -7.12 -9.37
N ASP A 192 12.13 -6.79 -9.25
CA ASP A 192 11.43 -5.92 -10.18
C ASP A 192 12.09 -4.53 -10.22
N ILE A 193 12.39 -3.96 -9.05
CA ILE A 193 13.08 -2.66 -8.98
C ILE A 193 14.52 -2.77 -9.47
N TYR A 194 15.27 -3.79 -9.03
CA TYR A 194 16.67 -3.96 -9.44
C TYR A 194 16.81 -4.18 -10.96
N GLY A 195 15.93 -4.99 -11.56
CA GLY A 195 15.91 -5.25 -12.99
C GLY A 195 15.64 -4.00 -13.81
N LEU A 196 14.66 -3.19 -13.41
CA LEU A 196 14.27 -1.97 -14.12
C LEU A 196 15.33 -0.87 -14.01
N TYR A 197 15.96 -0.71 -12.84
CA TYR A 197 16.75 0.49 -12.54
C TYR A 197 18.25 0.25 -12.33
N CYS A 198 18.69 -0.99 -12.08
CA CYS A 198 20.07 -1.29 -11.65
C CYS A 198 20.87 -2.19 -12.59
N VAL A 199 20.23 -2.99 -13.46
CA VAL A 199 20.93 -3.86 -14.42
C VAL A 199 21.60 -3.03 -15.53
N ASN A 200 20.86 -2.08 -16.12
CA ASN A 200 21.38 -1.17 -17.14
C ASN A 200 21.49 0.23 -16.53
N LYS A 201 22.50 0.41 -15.65
CA LYS A 201 22.71 1.65 -14.90
C LYS A 201 22.85 2.83 -15.86
N ASP A 202 21.83 3.67 -15.94
CA ASP A 202 22.05 5.06 -16.35
C ASP A 202 22.82 5.75 -15.21
N GLN A 203 24.13 5.80 -15.36
CA GLN A 203 25.03 6.37 -14.34
C GLN A 203 24.84 7.87 -14.15
N THR A 204 24.10 8.54 -15.03
CA THR A 204 23.81 9.97 -14.92
C THR A 204 22.62 10.26 -14.01
N ASN A 205 21.74 9.28 -13.77
CA ASN A 205 20.57 9.47 -12.93
C ASN A 205 20.89 9.24 -11.44
N VAL A 206 20.97 10.35 -10.68
CA VAL A 206 21.29 10.33 -9.25
C VAL A 206 20.31 9.48 -8.43
N LYS A 207 19.00 9.52 -8.73
CA LYS A 207 18.00 8.71 -8.00
C LYS A 207 18.17 7.21 -8.28
N HIS A 208 18.49 6.83 -9.51
CA HIS A 208 18.78 5.44 -9.83
C HIS A 208 19.99 4.96 -9.04
N LYS A 209 21.07 5.75 -9.02
CA LYS A 209 22.28 5.43 -8.24
C LYS A 209 21.98 5.24 -6.76
N ILE A 210 21.27 6.19 -6.13
CA ILE A 210 20.90 6.10 -4.71
C ILE A 210 20.00 4.89 -4.44
N THR A 211 19.04 4.61 -5.32
CA THR A 211 18.15 3.45 -5.18
C THR A 211 18.92 2.14 -5.28
N CYS A 212 19.82 2.01 -6.25
CA CYS A 212 20.64 0.80 -6.40
C CYS A 212 21.58 0.59 -5.20
N LEU A 213 22.19 1.66 -4.68
CA LEU A 213 22.99 1.58 -3.45
C LEU A 213 22.17 1.06 -2.27
N LYS A 214 20.91 1.52 -2.13
CA LYS A 214 20.03 1.02 -1.07
C LYS A 214 19.63 -0.44 -1.28
N LEU A 215 19.35 -0.84 -2.52
CA LEU A 215 19.06 -2.24 -2.86
C LEU A 215 20.27 -3.15 -2.58
N ASP A 216 21.48 -2.72 -2.92
CA ASP A 216 22.71 -3.47 -2.61
C ASP A 216 22.87 -3.68 -1.08
N GLN A 217 22.59 -2.66 -0.25
CA GLN A 217 22.59 -2.81 1.22
C GLN A 217 21.55 -3.82 1.71
N ILE A 218 20.34 -3.81 1.14
CA ILE A 218 19.28 -4.77 1.48
C ILE A 218 19.71 -6.17 1.07
N LYS A 219 20.33 -6.32 -0.10
CA LYS A 219 20.86 -7.59 -0.61
C LYS A 219 21.94 -8.17 0.31
N ASP A 220 22.87 -7.35 0.76
CA ASP A 220 23.94 -7.78 1.67
C ASP A 220 23.37 -8.24 3.01
N SER A 221 22.42 -7.48 3.56
CA SER A 221 21.70 -7.86 4.78
C SER A 221 20.93 -9.17 4.60
N TYR A 222 20.23 -9.32 3.48
CA TYR A 222 19.50 -10.54 3.13
C TYR A 222 20.42 -11.77 3.10
N LYS A 223 21.59 -11.64 2.45
CA LYS A 223 22.58 -12.73 2.41
C LYS A 223 23.06 -13.11 3.81
N MET A 224 23.32 -12.11 4.66
CA MET A 224 23.75 -12.33 6.04
C MET A 224 22.68 -13.06 6.89
N TYR A 225 21.42 -12.63 6.80
CA TYR A 225 20.34 -13.20 7.60
C TYR A 225 19.81 -14.53 7.07
N PHE A 226 19.83 -14.75 5.75
CA PHE A 226 19.14 -15.89 5.12
C PHE A 226 20.09 -16.80 4.33
N THR A 227 20.77 -16.29 3.29
CA THR A 227 21.54 -17.14 2.36
C THR A 227 22.74 -17.82 3.02
N ASN A 228 23.43 -17.12 3.92
CA ASN A 228 24.58 -17.67 4.66
C ASN A 228 24.14 -18.61 5.80
N GLN A 229 22.83 -18.78 6.02
CA GLN A 229 22.28 -19.74 6.97
C GLN A 229 21.89 -21.01 6.21
N GLY A 230 22.70 -22.07 6.35
CA GLY A 230 22.53 -23.30 5.56
C GLY A 230 21.12 -23.91 5.60
N SER A 231 20.42 -23.82 6.74
CA SER A 231 19.03 -24.31 6.87
C SER A 231 17.97 -23.42 6.20
N LEU A 232 18.26 -22.14 5.99
CA LEU A 232 17.32 -21.20 5.37
C LEU A 232 17.54 -21.09 3.86
N ASN A 233 18.77 -21.30 3.39
CA ASN A 233 19.10 -21.28 1.96
C ASN A 233 18.31 -22.32 1.15
N SER A 234 17.80 -23.39 1.77
CA SER A 234 16.95 -24.38 1.10
C SER A 234 15.49 -23.95 0.94
N ILE A 235 15.00 -23.02 1.77
CA ILE A 235 13.58 -22.62 1.81
C ILE A 235 13.32 -21.18 1.36
N ILE A 236 14.36 -20.33 1.34
CA ILE A 236 14.27 -18.92 0.93
C ILE A 236 14.96 -18.74 -0.43
N PRO A 237 14.40 -17.95 -1.36
CA PRO A 237 15.05 -17.71 -2.66
C PRO A 237 16.33 -16.89 -2.52
N SER A 238 17.36 -17.21 -3.30
CA SER A 238 18.52 -16.34 -3.45
C SER A 238 18.15 -15.06 -4.21
N LEU A 239 18.71 -13.92 -3.78
CA LEU A 239 18.59 -12.66 -4.52
C LEU A 239 19.55 -12.56 -5.72
N ASP A 240 20.51 -13.48 -5.87
CA ASP A 240 21.42 -13.53 -7.02
C ASP A 240 20.83 -14.32 -8.21
N ASN A 241 20.14 -15.44 -7.94
CA ASN A 241 19.50 -16.27 -8.96
C ASN A 241 17.98 -16.36 -8.74
N ILE A 242 17.30 -15.20 -8.73
CA ILE A 242 15.89 -15.14 -8.34
C ILE A 242 15.00 -15.97 -9.28
N ASN A 243 15.28 -16.08 -10.59
CA ASN A 243 14.37 -16.81 -11.49
C ASN A 243 14.19 -18.27 -11.09
N ASP A 244 15.29 -19.00 -10.95
CA ASP A 244 15.26 -20.44 -10.68
C ASP A 244 14.83 -20.71 -9.23
N ASP A 245 15.41 -19.95 -8.29
CA ASP A 245 15.13 -20.15 -6.86
C ASP A 245 13.71 -19.72 -6.47
N TYR A 246 13.18 -18.66 -7.07
CA TYR A 246 11.83 -18.18 -6.78
C TYR A 246 10.77 -19.16 -7.26
N LEU A 247 10.94 -19.71 -8.46
CA LEU A 247 10.00 -20.70 -9.01
C LEU A 247 9.91 -21.95 -8.13
N VAL A 248 11.04 -22.37 -7.53
CA VAL A 248 11.08 -23.55 -6.67
C VAL A 248 10.56 -23.24 -5.26
N LYS A 249 10.96 -22.11 -4.67
CA LYS A 249 10.78 -21.88 -3.22
C LYS A 249 9.60 -20.96 -2.87
N CYS A 250 9.12 -20.17 -3.82
CA CYS A 250 8.09 -19.15 -3.57
C CYS A 250 6.75 -19.41 -4.25
N THR A 251 6.70 -20.24 -5.30
CA THR A 251 5.45 -20.48 -6.05
C THR A 251 4.34 -21.04 -5.18
N GLU A 252 4.65 -21.97 -4.27
CA GLU A 252 3.69 -22.58 -3.33
C GLU A 252 3.03 -21.56 -2.40
N TYR A 253 3.69 -20.44 -2.11
CA TYR A 253 3.18 -19.40 -1.20
C TYR A 253 2.48 -18.25 -1.91
N MET A 254 2.64 -18.15 -3.24
CA MET A 254 2.01 -17.12 -4.08
C MET A 254 0.72 -17.61 -4.74
N GLU A 255 0.55 -18.94 -4.90
CA GLU A 255 -0.70 -19.54 -5.38
C GLU A 255 -1.78 -19.65 -4.27
N ASN A 256 -2.15 -18.50 -3.70
CA ASN A 256 -3.58 -18.28 -3.45
C ASN A 256 -4.19 -17.83 -4.76
N LYS A 257 -4.45 -18.81 -5.61
CA LYS A 257 -5.22 -18.65 -6.83
C LYS A 257 -6.48 -17.87 -6.48
N GLU A 258 -6.66 -16.72 -7.11
CA GLU A 258 -7.99 -16.21 -7.39
C GLU A 258 -8.77 -17.35 -8.07
N LEU A 259 -9.55 -18.07 -7.27
CA LEU A 259 -10.46 -19.13 -7.66
C LEU A 259 -11.76 -18.75 -6.94
N THR A 260 -12.90 -18.50 -7.57
CA THR A 260 -13.42 -18.98 -8.86
C THR A 260 -14.63 -18.13 -9.27
N SER A 261 -14.70 -17.78 -10.56
CA SER A 261 -15.91 -17.84 -11.40
C SER A 261 -15.41 -17.62 -12.84
N GLU A 262 -15.47 -18.53 -13.81
CA GLU A 262 -16.30 -19.71 -14.02
C GLU A 262 -15.49 -20.74 -14.82
N ARG A 263 -15.37 -21.98 -14.32
CA ARG A 263 -15.40 -23.15 -15.20
C ARG A 263 -15.83 -24.38 -14.42
N GLY A 264 -17.01 -24.86 -14.79
CA GLY A 264 -17.64 -26.10 -14.34
C GLY A 264 -19.15 -25.91 -14.42
N ALA A 265 -19.93 -26.57 -15.26
CA ALA A 265 -19.78 -27.95 -15.72
C ALA A 265 -20.43 -28.15 -17.10
N ASN A 266 -19.72 -28.88 -17.97
CA ASN A 266 -20.36 -29.80 -18.90
C ASN A 266 -20.36 -31.17 -18.21
N LEU A 267 -21.53 -31.80 -18.12
CA LEU A 267 -21.70 -33.23 -17.87
C LEU A 267 -22.91 -33.70 -18.70
N ASP A 268 -22.63 -34.76 -19.46
CA ASP A 268 -23.35 -35.40 -20.57
C ASP A 268 -24.80 -35.89 -20.27
N THR A 269 -25.81 -35.67 -21.14
CA THR A 269 -26.31 -36.51 -22.29
C THR A 269 -27.41 -37.52 -21.84
N PRO A 270 -28.55 -37.79 -22.56
CA PRO A 270 -28.53 -38.54 -23.82
C PRO A 270 -29.59 -38.33 -24.94
N SER A 271 -29.08 -38.52 -26.17
CA SER A 271 -29.67 -39.18 -27.36
C SER A 271 -30.94 -38.66 -28.02
N ARG A 272 -30.79 -38.20 -29.29
CA ARG A 272 -31.58 -38.75 -30.41
C ARG A 272 -30.89 -38.60 -31.78
N MET A 273 -30.77 -39.72 -32.46
CA MET A 273 -30.34 -39.96 -33.86
C MET A 273 -31.03 -39.08 -34.92
N ARG A 274 -30.26 -38.66 -35.94
CA ARG A 274 -30.44 -38.88 -37.41
C ARG A 274 -29.61 -37.82 -38.18
N MET A 275 -28.53 -38.21 -38.87
CA MET A 275 -28.42 -38.66 -40.28
C MET A 275 -28.59 -37.57 -41.36
N SER A 276 -27.44 -37.28 -42.00
CA SER A 276 -27.17 -37.10 -43.45
C SER A 276 -27.78 -35.95 -44.27
N ALA A 277 -26.88 -35.17 -44.89
CA ALA A 277 -26.77 -34.83 -46.33
C ALA A 277 -26.08 -33.45 -46.46
N THR A 278 -24.83 -33.36 -46.96
CA THR A 278 -24.47 -32.95 -48.34
C THR A 278 -25.31 -31.80 -48.90
N ASP A 279 -24.71 -30.61 -49.09
CA ASP A 279 -24.37 -30.10 -50.43
C ASP A 279 -23.72 -28.71 -50.40
N GLU A 280 -22.93 -28.47 -51.44
CA GLU A 280 -22.15 -27.29 -51.76
C GLU A 280 -23.00 -26.12 -52.30
N ASP A 281 -22.37 -24.94 -52.28
CA ASP A 281 -22.25 -23.99 -53.42
C ASP A 281 -22.92 -22.59 -53.37
N SER A 282 -22.06 -21.64 -53.74
CA SER A 282 -22.22 -20.39 -54.49
C SER A 282 -22.95 -19.14 -53.96
N ARG A 283 -22.10 -18.11 -53.79
CA ARG A 283 -22.05 -16.80 -54.50
C ARG A 283 -23.36 -16.03 -54.78
N GLY A 284 -23.33 -14.73 -54.44
CA GLY A 284 -24.15 -13.72 -55.14
C GLY A 284 -24.14 -12.33 -54.51
N HIS A 285 -23.37 -11.40 -55.09
CA HIS A 285 -23.41 -9.94 -54.92
C HIS A 285 -24.76 -9.36 -55.39
N LEU A 286 -25.28 -8.28 -54.77
CA LEU A 286 -25.68 -7.06 -55.50
C LEU A 286 -25.97 -5.84 -54.58
N LYS A 287 -25.37 -4.72 -55.00
CA LYS A 287 -25.62 -3.28 -54.73
C LYS A 287 -27.02 -2.90 -55.29
N GLU A 288 -27.75 -1.82 -55.01
CA GLU A 288 -27.49 -0.41 -54.65
C GLU A 288 -28.88 0.30 -54.48
N ASN A 289 -28.87 1.56 -54.01
CA ASN A 289 -29.81 2.68 -54.29
C ASN A 289 -30.63 3.30 -53.12
N LEU A 290 -30.14 4.47 -52.66
CA LEU A 290 -30.86 5.65 -52.14
C LEU A 290 -31.33 6.51 -53.37
N PRO A 291 -31.94 7.73 -53.31
CA PRO A 291 -32.49 8.55 -52.20
C PRO A 291 -33.84 9.26 -52.50
N THR A 292 -34.35 10.11 -51.58
CA THR A 292 -34.60 11.58 -51.80
C THR A 292 -35.46 12.26 -50.68
N SER A 293 -34.85 13.27 -50.01
CA SER A 293 -35.32 14.62 -49.50
C SER A 293 -36.63 14.80 -48.68
N LEU A 294 -36.89 15.83 -47.84
CA LEU A 294 -36.32 17.16 -47.55
C LEU A 294 -36.96 17.75 -46.25
N GLY A 295 -36.19 18.54 -45.47
CA GLY A 295 -36.56 19.73 -44.64
C GLY A 295 -37.62 19.68 -43.52
N ASN A 296 -37.32 20.13 -42.28
CA ASN A 296 -37.31 21.57 -41.87
C ASN A 296 -37.13 21.76 -40.33
N GLU A 297 -36.64 22.93 -39.93
CA GLU A 297 -36.25 23.39 -38.58
C GLU A 297 -37.42 23.66 -37.58
N GLY A 298 -37.12 23.68 -36.26
CA GLY A 298 -38.02 24.25 -35.23
C GLY A 298 -37.57 24.05 -33.77
N ASN A 299 -37.39 25.15 -33.04
CA ASN A 299 -36.77 25.32 -31.72
C ASN A 299 -37.49 24.74 -30.46
N SER A 300 -36.66 24.52 -29.42
CA SER A 300 -36.84 24.82 -27.98
C SER A 300 -37.85 24.04 -27.12
N MET A 301 -37.32 23.22 -26.19
CA MET A 301 -37.88 23.15 -24.83
C MET A 301 -36.79 22.80 -23.80
N LYS A 302 -36.48 23.78 -22.94
CA LYS A 302 -35.61 23.65 -21.76
C LYS A 302 -36.20 22.65 -20.75
N LYS A 303 -35.42 21.66 -20.32
CA LYS A 303 -35.66 20.93 -19.07
C LYS A 303 -34.60 21.30 -18.03
N THR A 304 -35.00 22.17 -17.12
CA THR A 304 -34.33 22.43 -15.85
C THR A 304 -34.46 21.19 -14.97
N ILE A 305 -33.33 20.59 -14.57
CA ILE A 305 -33.31 19.57 -13.50
C ILE A 305 -32.73 20.25 -12.27
N THR A 306 -33.60 20.52 -11.31
CA THR A 306 -33.29 21.01 -9.98
C THR A 306 -32.54 19.92 -9.22
N THR A 307 -31.23 20.09 -8.99
CA THR A 307 -30.47 19.21 -8.10
C THR A 307 -30.71 19.64 -6.66
N THR A 308 -31.63 18.97 -5.98
CA THR A 308 -31.81 19.07 -4.54
C THR A 308 -30.53 18.55 -3.87
N LEU A 309 -29.79 19.45 -3.20
CA LEU A 309 -28.63 19.13 -2.40
C LEU A 309 -29.11 18.40 -1.12
N GLY A 310 -29.19 17.08 -1.19
CA GLY A 310 -29.36 16.25 0.00
C GLY A 310 -28.04 16.17 0.76
N THR A 311 -27.96 16.81 1.92
CA THR A 311 -26.91 16.56 2.93
C THR A 311 -26.99 15.10 3.37
N VAL A 312 -26.14 14.24 2.80
CA VAL A 312 -25.88 12.91 3.34
C VAL A 312 -24.91 13.09 4.52
N ALA A 313 -25.48 13.33 5.69
CA ALA A 313 -24.80 13.06 6.95
C ALA A 313 -24.80 11.53 7.17
N GLY A 314 -23.62 10.97 7.43
CA GLY A 314 -23.46 9.57 7.81
C GLY A 314 -22.79 8.70 6.75
N ALA A 315 -21.51 8.96 6.45
CA ALA A 315 -20.64 7.89 6.00
C ALA A 315 -20.72 6.77 7.05
N SER A 316 -21.33 5.64 6.68
CA SER A 316 -21.43 4.45 7.52
C SER A 316 -20.08 4.19 8.19
N THR A 317 -20.05 4.13 9.52
CA THR A 317 -18.87 3.84 10.33
C THR A 317 -18.16 2.57 9.85
N ILE A 318 -18.92 1.62 9.28
CA ILE A 318 -18.41 0.40 8.65
C ILE A 318 -17.65 0.71 7.37
N LEU A 319 -18.15 1.57 6.47
CA LEU A 319 -17.45 1.94 5.23
C LEU A 319 -16.13 2.68 5.51
N THR A 320 -16.14 3.57 6.52
CA THR A 320 -14.92 4.26 6.99
C THR A 320 -13.91 3.28 7.60
N LEU A 321 -14.38 2.30 8.39
CA LEU A 321 -13.54 1.22 8.93
C LEU A 321 -12.96 0.34 7.81
N LEU A 322 -13.79 -0.12 6.87
CA LEU A 322 -13.40 -0.90 5.70
C LEU A 322 -12.35 -0.16 4.86
N TYR A 323 -12.54 1.14 4.63
CA TYR A 323 -11.63 1.97 3.85
C TYR A 323 -10.26 2.15 4.53
N LYS A 324 -10.28 2.50 5.83
CA LYS A 324 -9.08 2.74 6.64
C LYS A 324 -8.24 1.47 6.79
N VAL A 325 -8.91 0.33 6.88
CA VAL A 325 -8.31 -0.99 7.00
C VAL A 325 -7.78 -1.45 5.65
N ASN A 326 -8.56 -1.50 4.56
CA ASN A 326 -8.10 -2.00 3.27
C ASN A 326 -6.82 -1.29 2.77
N ARG A 327 -6.65 0.02 3.02
CA ARG A 327 -5.38 0.72 2.73
C ARG A 327 -4.21 0.25 3.59
N LYS A 328 -4.44 -0.02 4.88
CA LYS A 328 -3.43 -0.52 5.82
C LYS A 328 -2.89 -1.89 5.40
N PHE A 329 -3.67 -2.70 4.68
CA PHE A 329 -3.33 -4.08 4.32
C PHE A 329 -2.84 -4.26 2.89
N HIS A 330 -3.47 -3.61 1.89
CA HIS A 330 -3.07 -3.78 0.48
C HIS A 330 -1.79 -3.05 0.07
N PHE A 331 -1.35 -2.03 0.82
CA PHE A 331 -0.17 -1.24 0.47
C PHE A 331 1.05 -1.49 1.37
N ASN A 332 0.85 -2.10 2.54
CA ASN A 332 1.95 -2.38 3.48
C ASN A 332 2.47 -3.83 3.41
N LEU A 333 1.79 -4.75 2.71
CA LEU A 333 2.14 -6.17 2.62
C LEU A 333 1.98 -6.74 1.22
#